data_AF-A0A949TPK0-F1
#
_entry.id   AF-A0A949TPK0-F1
#
_cell.length_a   1.000
_cell.length_b   1.000
_cell.length_c   1.000
_cell.angle_alpha   90.00
_cell.angle_beta   90.00
_cell.angle_gamma   90.00
#
_symmetry.space_group_name_H-M   'P 1'
#
loop_
_entity.id
_entity.type
_entity.pdbx_description
1 polymer ?
#
loop_
_entity_poly.entity_id
_entity_poly.type
_entity_poly.pdbx_seq_one_letter_code
_entity_poly.pdbx_strand_id
1 'polypeptide(L)' 'MTWKDEDEIVRALEFHHPRITRIGLSDEAMDQLIRNLPGFVAGRGPDDPSIYQRLITKWIDLDEDEGDSQWDAYT' A
#
# COMPACT_ATOMS: atom_id res chain seq x y z
N MET A 1 -0.50 2.81 -13.51
CA MET A 1 -0.17 1.87 -12.43
C MET A 1 -0.01 0.42 -12.90
N THR A 2 1.17 -0.17 -12.61
CA THR A 2 1.48 -1.59 -12.83
C THR A 2 2.13 -2.17 -11.57
N TRP A 3 2.25 -3.50 -11.48
CA TRP A 3 2.97 -4.19 -10.39
C TRP A 3 4.42 -3.74 -10.20
N LYS A 4 5.04 -3.04 -11.16
CA LYS A 4 6.42 -2.53 -11.01
C LYS A 4 6.49 -1.24 -10.18
N ASP A 5 5.38 -0.52 -10.08
CA ASP A 5 5.30 0.80 -9.47
C ASP A 5 4.69 0.69 -8.06
N GLU A 6 5.42 0.03 -7.16
CA GLU A 6 4.95 -0.27 -5.79
C GLU A 6 4.46 0.98 -5.05
N ASP A 7 5.21 2.08 -5.14
CA ASP A 7 4.88 3.35 -4.47
C ASP A 7 3.62 4.01 -5.05
N GLU A 8 3.37 3.88 -6.36
CA GLU A 8 2.13 4.36 -6.99
C GLU A 8 0.93 3.55 -6.48
N ILE A 9 1.09 2.23 -6.35
CA ILE A 9 0.07 1.31 -5.81
C ILE A 9 -0.26 1.69 -4.36
N VAL A 10 0.75 1.83 -3.51
CA VAL A 10 0.54 2.16 -2.09
C VAL A 10 -0.15 3.51 -1.93
N ARG A 11 0.26 4.54 -2.70
CA ARG A 11 -0.41 5.85 -2.67
C ARG A 11 -1.86 5.79 -3.14
N ALA A 12 -2.14 5.01 -4.18
CA ALA A 12 -3.51 4.81 -4.66
C ALA A 12 -4.35 4.04 -3.63
N LEU A 13 -3.78 3.03 -2.98
CA LEU A 13 -4.40 2.31 -1.87
C LEU A 13 -4.72 3.24 -0.69
N GLU A 14 -3.77 4.07 -0.27
CA GLU A 14 -3.98 5.07 0.77
C GLU A 14 -5.10 6.04 0.40
N PHE A 15 -5.07 6.57 -0.83
CA PHE A 15 -6.05 7.56 -1.28
C PHE A 15 -7.48 6.99 -1.39
N HIS A 16 -7.62 5.76 -1.89
CA HIS A 16 -8.93 5.12 -2.09
C HIS A 16 -9.43 4.34 -0.87
N HIS A 17 -8.53 3.85 -0.02
CA HIS A 17 -8.83 3.01 1.13
C HIS A 17 -8.12 3.47 2.43
N PRO A 18 -8.22 4.76 2.83
CA PRO A 18 -7.50 5.32 3.99
C PRO A 18 -7.97 4.76 5.35
N ARG A 19 -9.09 4.02 5.37
CA ARG A 19 -9.73 3.50 6.59
C ARG A 19 -9.61 1.98 6.73
N ILE A 20 -8.86 1.33 5.85
CA ILE A 20 -8.70 -0.12 5.92
C ILE A 20 -7.64 -0.48 6.96
N THR A 21 -7.91 -1.50 7.77
CA THR A 21 -6.91 -2.04 8.68
C THR A 21 -5.86 -2.81 7.88
N ARG A 22 -4.66 -2.23 7.76
CA ARG A 22 -3.52 -2.80 7.01
C ARG A 22 -2.85 -3.95 7.78
N ILE A 23 -2.95 -3.93 9.10
CA ILE A 23 -2.37 -4.95 9.99
C ILE A 23 -3.19 -6.25 9.90
N GLY A 24 -2.55 -7.35 9.50
CA GLY A 24 -3.21 -8.65 9.32
C GLY A 24 -3.96 -8.80 8.00
N LEU A 25 -3.73 -7.89 7.04
CA LEU A 25 -4.30 -7.99 5.70
C LEU A 25 -3.69 -9.21 4.98
N SER A 26 -4.54 -10.07 4.44
CA SER A 26 -4.10 -11.26 3.69
C SER A 26 -3.73 -10.92 2.25
N ASP A 27 -2.87 -11.71 1.63
CA ASP A 27 -2.42 -11.49 0.24
C ASP A 27 -3.60 -11.45 -0.75
N GLU A 28 -4.62 -12.29 -0.57
CA GLU A 28 -5.86 -12.27 -1.38
C GLU A 28 -6.64 -10.96 -1.23
N ALA A 29 -6.75 -10.43 -0.01
CA ALA A 29 -7.43 -9.17 0.23
C ALA A 29 -6.65 -8.02 -0.42
N MET A 30 -5.32 -8.07 -0.34
CA MET A 30 -4.44 -7.09 -0.99
C MET A 30 -4.59 -7.11 -2.51
N ASP A 31 -4.57 -8.30 -3.14
CA ASP A 31 -4.78 -8.44 -4.59
C ASP A 31 -6.15 -7.89 -5.02
N GLN A 32 -7.22 -8.17 -4.26
CA GLN A 32 -8.54 -7.62 -4.56
C GLN A 32 -8.59 -6.09 -4.48
N LEU A 33 -7.95 -5.49 -3.46
CA LEU A 33 -7.87 -4.04 -3.35
C LEU A 33 -7.14 -3.44 -4.54
N ILE A 34 -5.98 -4.00 -4.88
CA ILE A 34 -5.15 -3.52 -5.99
C ILE A 34 -5.89 -3.63 -7.32
N ARG A 35 -6.59 -4.74 -7.57
CA ARG A 35 -7.42 -4.92 -8.78
C ARG A 35 -8.61 -3.96 -8.85
N ASN A 36 -9.12 -3.51 -7.71
CA ASN A 36 -10.20 -2.53 -7.63
C ASN A 36 -9.73 -1.08 -7.81
N LEU A 37 -8.42 -0.82 -7.86
CA LEU A 37 -7.91 0.54 -8.02
C LEU A 37 -8.16 1.06 -9.45
N PRO A 38 -8.68 2.29 -9.58
CA PRO A 38 -8.95 2.87 -10.90
C PRO A 38 -7.64 3.10 -11.66
N GLY A 39 -7.57 2.56 -12.88
CA GLY A 39 -6.37 2.67 -13.72
C GLY A 39 -5.27 1.65 -13.39
N PHE A 40 -5.51 0.71 -12.48
CA PHE A 40 -4.63 -0.43 -12.30
C PHE A 40 -4.77 -1.42 -13.46
N VAL A 41 -3.67 -1.66 -14.16
CA VAL A 41 -3.65 -2.66 -15.23
C VAL A 41 -3.41 -4.03 -14.59
N ALA A 42 -4.51 -4.71 -14.26
CA ALA A 42 -4.52 -5.99 -13.55
C ALA A 42 -3.90 -7.19 -14.29
N GLY A 43 -3.18 -6.94 -15.40
CA GLY A 43 -2.71 -7.85 -16.45
C GLY A 43 -2.32 -9.26 -16.01
N ARG A 44 -1.04 -9.64 -16.17
CA ARG A 44 -0.53 -10.85 -15.50
C ARG A 44 -0.30 -10.46 -14.04
N GLY A 45 -0.66 -11.33 -13.10
CA GLY A 45 -0.32 -11.14 -11.68
C GLY A 45 1.19 -10.91 -11.51
N PRO A 46 1.62 -10.45 -10.33
CA PRO A 46 3.03 -10.16 -10.12
C PRO A 46 3.88 -11.42 -10.34
N ASP A 47 5.04 -11.25 -10.97
CA ASP A 47 6.01 -12.35 -11.15
C ASP A 47 6.53 -12.86 -9.80
N ASP A 48 6.46 -12.02 -8.77
CA ASP A 48 6.90 -12.34 -7.42
C ASP A 48 5.74 -12.19 -6.40
N PRO A 49 5.37 -13.26 -5.69
CA PRO A 49 4.27 -13.22 -4.72
C PRO A 49 4.61 -12.46 -3.45
N SER A 50 5.89 -12.19 -3.15
CA SER A 50 6.26 -11.38 -1.97
C SER A 50 5.93 -9.90 -2.15
N ILE A 51 5.55 -9.47 -3.36
CA ILE A 51 5.15 -8.08 -3.61
C ILE A 51 3.99 -7.64 -2.73
N TYR A 52 3.03 -8.53 -2.43
CA TYR A 52 1.88 -8.19 -1.60
C TYR A 52 2.32 -7.81 -0.19
N GLN A 53 3.21 -8.60 0.42
CA GLN A 53 3.78 -8.28 1.73
C GLN A 53 4.58 -6.98 1.71
N ARG A 54 5.41 -6.77 0.67
CA ARG A 54 6.19 -5.52 0.52
C ARG A 54 5.29 -4.29 0.41
N LEU A 55 4.19 -4.40 -0.34
CA LEU A 55 3.19 -3.35 -0.48
C LEU A 55 2.47 -3.09 0.86
N ILE A 56 2.09 -4.14 1.60
CA ILE A 56 1.45 -3.99 2.93
C ILE A 56 2.41 -3.27 3.90
N THR A 57 3.67 -3.69 3.96
CA THR A 57 4.68 -3.06 4.83
C THR A 57 4.88 -1.59 4.45
N LYS A 58 5.10 -1.29 3.16
CA LYS A 58 5.20 0.09 2.68
C LYS A 58 3.95 0.92 3.01
N TRP A 59 2.77 0.32 2.92
CA TRP A 59 1.52 1.01 3.22
C TRP A 59 1.35 1.29 4.71
N ILE A 60 1.86 0.43 5.58
CA ILE A 60 1.92 0.69 7.02
C ILE A 60 2.94 1.81 7.31
N ASP A 61 4.15 1.72 6.75
CA ASP A 61 5.20 2.73 6.93
C ASP A 61 4.76 4.12 6.44
N LEU A 62 3.93 4.18 5.39
CA LEU A 62 3.41 5.45 4.86
C LEU A 62 2.45 6.17 5.82
N ASP A 63 1.81 5.46 6.75
CA ASP A 63 1.03 6.07 7.86
C ASP A 63 1.96 6.67 8.92
N GLU A 64 3.07 5.99 9.22
CA GLU A 64 3.99 6.37 10.29
C GLU A 64 4.85 7.58 9.89
N ASP A 65 5.17 7.76 8.61
CA ASP A 65 5.95 8.92 8.13
C ASP A 65 5.16 10.26 8.23
N GLU A 66 3.81 10.22 8.26
CA GLU A 66 3.01 11.41 8.63
C GLU A 66 3.00 11.67 10.16
N GLY A 67 3.42 10.70 10.98
CA GLY A 67 3.47 10.77 12.44
C GLY A 67 4.80 11.20 13.04
N ASP A 68 5.92 11.07 12.32
CA ASP A 68 7.27 11.27 12.87
C ASP A 68 7.77 12.73 12.89
N SER A 69 6.91 13.71 12.60
CA SER A 69 7.22 15.14 12.80
C SER A 69 6.83 15.70 14.17
N GLN A 70 6.38 14.88 15.14
CA GLN A 70 5.88 15.38 16.44
C GLN A 70 6.91 15.43 17.58
N TRP A 71 8.22 15.24 17.36
CA TRP A 71 9.21 15.25 18.46
C TRP A 71 10.25 16.38 18.48
N ASP A 72 10.25 17.33 17.55
CA ASP A 72 11.23 18.44 17.53
C ASP A 72 10.70 19.80 18.07
N ALA A 73 9.72 19.81 18.98
CA ALA A 73 9.13 21.06 19.49
C ALA A 73 9.14 21.22 21.03
N TYR A 74 10.11 20.64 21.72
CA TYR A 74 10.40 21.00 23.12
C TYR A 74 11.92 21.13 23.33
N THR A 75 12.50 22.27 22.92
CA THR A 75 13.76 22.80 23.45
C THR A 75 13.57 24.26 23.81
#